data_AF-A0A135Z8E8-F1
#
_entry.id   AF-A0A135Z8E8-F1
#
_cell.length_a   1.000
_cell.length_b   1.000
_cell.length_c   1.000
_cell.angle_alpha   90.00
_cell.angle_beta   90.00
_cell.angle_gamma   90.00
#
_symmetry.space_group_name_H-M   'P 1'
#
loop_
_entity.id
_entity.type
_entity.pdbx_description
1 polymer ?
#
loop_
_entity_poly.entity_id
_entity_poly.type
_entity_poly.pdbx_seq_one_letter_code
_entity_poly.pdbx_strand_id
1 'polypeptide(L)'
;MRRGKSLVRDLQDSSDGTAAYDNAALVAAKDAMEFASYIKDVCEQSNMPYNAVLTVYLMTEMLNGGNDQVISTPEAKDIATKLTNDLEGLPVFYHIRVFKLFINRYYLKIMPNVMGNNFSEDEAALSDILINSSKDFKDNINREPSPFEIIYLVCQKFYQGNHNQFSPRDSRVIRKFLNDNNCQKAVLNDYIERFAQDFEGKR
;
A
#
# COMPACT_ATOMS: atom_id res chain seq x y z
N MET A 1 -8.80 12.53 -29.35
CA MET A 1 -8.87 11.41 -28.40
C MET A 1 -7.76 10.41 -28.68
N ARG A 2 -6.63 10.48 -27.97
CA ARG A 2 -5.59 9.45 -28.02
C ARG A 2 -5.97 8.36 -27.02
N ARG A 3 -6.28 7.16 -27.50
CA ARG A 3 -6.47 5.96 -26.67
C ARG A 3 -5.16 5.71 -25.92
N GLY A 4 -5.20 5.72 -24.59
CA GLY A 4 -4.08 5.29 -23.76
C GLY A 4 -3.71 3.86 -24.14
N LYS A 5 -2.54 3.68 -24.74
CA LYS A 5 -1.97 2.36 -24.97
C LYS A 5 -1.58 1.81 -23.60
N SER A 6 -2.18 0.70 -23.21
CA SER A 6 -1.75 -0.07 -22.04
C SER A 6 -0.28 -0.46 -22.23
N LEU A 7 0.56 -0.10 -21.25
CA LEU A 7 1.99 -0.43 -21.16
C LEU A 7 2.26 -1.95 -21.29
N VAL A 8 1.24 -2.78 -21.02
CA VAL A 8 1.35 -4.24 -20.92
C VAL A 8 1.41 -4.93 -22.29
N ARG A 9 0.82 -4.34 -23.34
CA ARG A 9 0.76 -5.00 -24.66
C ARG A 9 2.12 -5.17 -25.35
N ASP A 10 3.14 -4.44 -24.89
CA ASP A 10 4.47 -4.46 -25.47
C ASP A 10 5.47 -5.35 -24.66
N LEU A 11 5.01 -6.02 -23.59
CA LEU A 11 5.88 -6.75 -22.62
C LEU A 11 6.08 -8.26 -22.92
N GLN A 12 5.62 -8.77 -24.06
CA GLN A 12 5.58 -10.22 -24.33
C GLN A 12 6.90 -10.88 -24.79
N ASP A 13 8.02 -10.16 -24.92
CA ASP A 13 9.29 -10.76 -25.34
C ASP A 13 10.19 -11.22 -24.17
N SER A 14 10.55 -12.50 -24.20
CA SER A 14 11.02 -13.32 -23.07
C SER A 14 12.49 -13.15 -22.66
N SER A 15 13.15 -12.08 -23.12
CA SER A 15 14.45 -11.63 -22.57
C SER A 15 14.42 -10.18 -22.06
N ASP A 16 13.53 -9.34 -22.61
CA ASP A 16 13.27 -7.96 -22.19
C ASP A 16 12.15 -7.83 -21.14
N GLY A 17 11.36 -8.90 -20.93
CA GLY A 17 10.21 -8.88 -20.02
C GLY A 17 10.54 -8.50 -18.58
N THR A 18 11.69 -8.92 -18.02
CA THR A 18 12.10 -8.54 -16.65
C THR A 18 12.48 -7.07 -16.53
N ALA A 19 13.25 -6.54 -17.48
CA ALA A 19 13.62 -5.12 -17.51
C ALA A 19 12.39 -4.23 -17.72
N ALA A 20 11.43 -4.68 -18.52
CA ALA A 20 10.23 -3.94 -18.81
C ALA A 20 9.25 -3.94 -17.62
N TYR A 21 9.06 -5.06 -16.93
CA TYR A 21 8.33 -5.09 -15.66
C TYR A 21 9.04 -4.31 -14.54
N ASP A 22 10.37 -4.33 -14.50
CA ASP A 22 11.16 -3.51 -13.57
C ASP A 22 10.92 -2.02 -13.79
N ASN A 23 10.92 -1.58 -15.06
CA ASN A 23 10.60 -0.20 -15.42
C ASN A 23 9.16 0.15 -15.06
N ALA A 24 8.20 -0.74 -15.35
CA ALA A 24 6.80 -0.52 -14.99
C ALA A 24 6.63 -0.42 -13.45
N ALA A 25 7.33 -1.24 -12.66
CA ALA A 25 7.34 -1.14 -11.20
C ALA A 25 7.94 0.20 -10.71
N LEU A 26 8.98 0.72 -11.39
CA LEU A 26 9.53 2.03 -11.08
C LEU A 26 8.54 3.17 -11.37
N VAL A 27 7.78 3.06 -12.46
CA VAL A 27 6.71 4.00 -12.82
C VAL A 27 5.57 3.94 -11.81
N ALA A 28 5.06 2.76 -11.49
CA ALA A 28 4.03 2.58 -10.47
C ALA A 28 4.49 3.15 -9.10
N ALA A 29 5.75 2.94 -8.72
CA ALA A 29 6.30 3.52 -7.48
C ALA A 29 6.46 5.05 -7.55
N LYS A 30 6.60 5.64 -8.74
CA LYS A 30 6.58 7.10 -8.91
C LYS A 30 5.16 7.63 -8.76
N ASP A 31 4.20 6.97 -9.38
CA ASP A 31 2.78 7.34 -9.33
C ASP A 31 2.22 7.23 -7.89
N ALA A 32 2.62 6.19 -7.14
CA ALA A 32 2.30 6.07 -5.71
C ALA A 32 2.85 7.25 -4.88
N MET A 33 4.02 7.77 -5.25
CA MET A 33 4.61 8.93 -4.58
C MET A 33 3.97 10.25 -5.00
N GLU A 34 3.49 10.35 -6.25
CA GLU A 34 2.69 11.48 -6.72
C GLU A 34 1.37 11.54 -5.95
N PHE A 35 0.68 10.40 -5.82
CA PHE A 35 -0.52 10.29 -4.98
C PHE A 35 -0.24 10.66 -3.52
N ALA A 36 0.85 10.15 -2.93
CA ALA A 36 1.23 10.49 -1.56
C ALA A 36 1.48 11.99 -1.35
N SER A 37 2.11 12.65 -2.32
CA SER A 37 2.37 14.09 -2.28
C SER A 37 1.06 14.87 -2.33
N TYR A 38 0.16 14.47 -3.23
CA TYR A 38 -1.18 15.04 -3.32
C TYR A 38 -1.96 14.91 -2.01
N ILE A 39 -1.99 13.70 -1.42
CA ILE A 39 -2.67 13.45 -0.14
C ILE A 39 -2.08 14.32 0.97
N LYS A 40 -0.75 14.43 1.06
CA LYS A 40 -0.10 15.32 2.02
C LYS A 40 -0.61 16.75 1.86
N ASP A 41 -0.60 17.29 0.65
CA ASP A 41 -0.94 18.70 0.42
C ASP A 41 -2.41 18.98 0.75
N VAL A 42 -3.34 18.07 0.39
CA VAL A 42 -4.76 18.18 0.77
C VAL A 42 -4.95 18.11 2.29
N CYS A 43 -4.29 17.16 2.95
CA CYS A 43 -4.38 17.01 4.40
C CYS A 43 -3.79 18.22 5.13
N GLU A 44 -2.66 18.77 4.68
CA GLU A 44 -2.07 19.98 5.26
C GLU A 44 -3.00 21.19 5.11
N GLN A 45 -3.61 21.39 3.94
CA GLN A 45 -4.58 22.47 3.70
C GLN A 45 -5.82 22.34 4.58
N SER A 46 -6.21 21.10 4.91
CA SER A 46 -7.39 20.78 5.70
C SER A 46 -7.10 20.57 7.19
N ASN A 47 -5.85 20.75 7.64
CA ASN A 47 -5.37 20.46 8.99
C ASN A 47 -5.72 19.04 9.47
N MET A 48 -5.60 18.06 8.56
CA MET A 48 -5.84 16.65 8.81
C MET A 48 -4.51 15.89 8.92
N PRO A 49 -4.47 14.81 9.73
CA PRO A 49 -3.30 13.95 9.77
C PRO A 49 -3.13 13.21 8.43
N TYR A 50 -1.89 13.07 7.98
CA TYR A 50 -1.51 12.23 6.84
C TYR A 50 -0.40 11.27 7.24
N ASN A 51 -0.42 10.07 6.67
CA ASN A 51 0.59 9.06 6.92
C ASN A 51 0.59 7.97 5.83
N ALA A 52 1.59 7.08 5.85
CA ALA A 52 1.78 6.10 4.77
C ALA A 52 0.61 5.12 4.67
N VAL A 53 0.10 4.66 5.82
CA VAL A 53 -1.01 3.70 5.88
C VAL A 53 -2.31 4.33 5.38
N LEU A 54 -2.61 5.55 5.79
CA LEU A 54 -3.75 6.31 5.28
C LEU A 54 -3.64 6.54 3.77
N THR A 55 -2.45 6.85 3.27
CA THR A 55 -2.20 7.01 1.84
C THR A 55 -2.57 5.74 1.07
N VAL A 56 -2.11 4.58 1.53
CA VAL A 56 -2.43 3.28 0.91
C VAL A 56 -3.92 2.96 1.01
N TYR A 57 -4.54 3.23 2.16
CA TYR A 57 -5.99 3.04 2.34
C TYR A 57 -6.79 3.88 1.34
N LEU A 58 -6.51 5.18 1.26
CA LEU A 58 -7.24 6.13 0.40
C LEU A 58 -7.05 5.81 -1.08
N MET A 59 -5.84 5.38 -1.47
CA MET A 59 -5.54 4.96 -2.84
C MET A 59 -6.53 3.89 -3.31
N THR A 60 -6.79 2.88 -2.48
CA THR A 60 -7.70 1.77 -2.83
C THR A 60 -9.17 2.15 -2.61
N GLU A 61 -9.48 2.90 -1.55
CA GLU A 61 -10.85 3.32 -1.22
C GLU A 61 -11.47 4.24 -2.29
N MET A 62 -10.66 5.12 -2.90
CA MET A 62 -11.13 5.99 -3.99
C MET A 62 -11.63 5.22 -5.21
N LEU A 63 -11.06 4.04 -5.47
CA LEU A 63 -11.46 3.17 -6.59
C LEU A 63 -12.77 2.45 -6.28
N ASN A 64 -12.99 2.13 -5.01
CA ASN A 64 -14.20 1.45 -4.52
C ASN A 64 -15.40 2.40 -4.34
N GLY A 65 -15.31 3.63 -4.86
CA GLY A 65 -16.39 4.62 -4.81
C GLY A 65 -16.51 5.34 -3.46
N GLY A 66 -15.44 5.37 -2.65
CA GLY A 66 -15.37 6.14 -1.43
C GLY A 66 -15.66 7.64 -1.67
N ASN A 67 -16.58 8.19 -0.89
CA ASN A 67 -17.10 9.56 -1.03
C ASN A 67 -16.53 10.54 0.01
N ASP A 68 -15.23 10.47 0.33
CA ASP A 68 -14.59 11.50 1.14
C ASP A 68 -14.49 12.80 0.33
N GLN A 69 -15.38 13.76 0.59
CA GLN A 69 -15.48 15.00 -0.19
C GLN A 69 -14.22 15.87 -0.10
N VAL A 70 -13.39 15.72 0.93
CA VAL A 70 -12.17 16.50 1.11
C VAL A 70 -11.05 15.97 0.21
N ILE A 71 -11.02 14.66 -0.02
CA ILE A 71 -9.90 14.00 -0.67
C ILE A 71 -10.25 13.50 -2.10
N SER A 72 -11.52 13.17 -2.36
CA SER A 72 -12.01 12.60 -3.62
C SER A 72 -12.22 13.64 -4.74
N THR A 73 -11.19 14.45 -5.03
CA THR A 73 -11.19 15.37 -6.18
C THR A 73 -11.02 14.60 -7.50
N PRO A 74 -11.35 15.22 -8.66
CA PRO A 74 -11.08 14.60 -9.96
C PRO A 74 -9.60 14.26 -10.18
N GLU A 75 -8.70 15.14 -9.75
CA GLU A 75 -7.24 14.94 -9.87
C GLU A 75 -6.77 13.75 -9.03
N ALA A 76 -7.24 13.64 -7.78
CA ALA A 76 -6.93 12.51 -6.90
C ALA A 76 -7.40 11.18 -7.51
N LYS A 77 -8.62 11.17 -8.08
CA LYS A 77 -9.19 10.00 -8.75
C LYS A 77 -8.41 9.62 -10.00
N ASP A 78 -7.97 10.58 -10.79
CA ASP A 78 -7.17 10.32 -12.00
C ASP A 78 -5.82 9.70 -11.63
N ILE A 79 -5.13 10.23 -10.61
CA ILE A 79 -3.86 9.67 -10.12
C ILE A 79 -4.06 8.26 -9.55
N ALA A 80 -5.08 8.07 -8.70
CA ALA A 80 -5.40 6.76 -8.12
C ALA A 80 -5.75 5.73 -9.21
N THR A 81 -6.54 6.12 -10.22
CA THR A 81 -6.91 5.27 -11.36
C THR A 81 -5.67 4.88 -12.16
N LYS A 82 -4.79 5.83 -12.45
CA LYS A 82 -3.53 5.57 -13.18
C LYS A 82 -2.67 4.56 -12.43
N LEU A 83 -2.43 4.79 -11.14
CA LEU A 83 -1.64 3.90 -10.29
C LEU A 83 -2.23 2.49 -10.20
N THR A 84 -3.56 2.39 -10.15
CA THR A 84 -4.24 1.09 -10.13
C THR A 84 -4.04 0.34 -11.44
N ASN A 85 -4.22 1.01 -12.58
CA ASN A 85 -3.96 0.40 -13.88
C ASN A 85 -2.50 -0.08 -14.01
N ASP A 86 -1.56 0.71 -13.48
CA ASP A 86 -0.14 0.34 -13.46
C ASP A 86 0.12 -0.87 -12.55
N LEU A 87 -0.53 -0.97 -11.40
CA LEU A 87 -0.46 -2.14 -10.52
C LEU A 87 -1.15 -3.37 -11.13
N GLU A 88 -2.35 -3.26 -11.68
CA GLU A 88 -3.06 -4.37 -12.33
C GLU A 88 -2.30 -4.95 -13.52
N GLY A 89 -1.51 -4.13 -14.21
CA GLY A 89 -0.63 -4.55 -15.29
C GLY A 89 0.63 -5.28 -14.84
N LEU A 90 0.92 -5.31 -13.54
CA LEU A 90 2.10 -5.95 -12.96
C LEU A 90 1.74 -7.30 -12.34
N PRO A 91 2.61 -8.32 -12.49
CA PRO A 91 2.53 -9.50 -11.63
C PRO A 91 2.66 -9.08 -10.15
N VAL A 92 1.89 -9.72 -9.26
CA VAL A 92 1.86 -9.43 -7.81
C VAL A 92 3.25 -9.40 -7.19
N PHE A 93 4.16 -10.25 -7.68
CA PHE A 93 5.57 -10.22 -7.31
C PHE A 93 6.21 -8.82 -7.40
N TYR A 94 5.93 -8.07 -8.46
CA TYR A 94 6.44 -6.70 -8.64
C TYR A 94 5.77 -5.70 -7.70
N HIS A 95 4.59 -5.99 -7.15
CA HIS A 95 3.94 -5.12 -6.17
C HIS A 95 4.78 -5.03 -4.90
N ILE A 96 5.52 -6.08 -4.54
CA ILE A 96 6.47 -6.07 -3.43
C ILE A 96 7.54 -5.00 -3.67
N ARG A 97 8.11 -4.97 -4.89
CA ARG A 97 9.09 -3.97 -5.30
C ARG A 97 8.50 -2.55 -5.28
N VAL A 98 7.30 -2.38 -5.81
CA VAL A 98 6.59 -1.09 -5.78
C VAL A 98 6.38 -0.63 -4.33
N PHE A 99 5.92 -1.51 -3.45
CA PHE A 99 5.64 -1.21 -2.05
C PHE A 99 6.91 -0.86 -1.26
N LYS A 100 8.01 -1.62 -1.44
CA LYS A 100 9.33 -1.30 -0.86
C LYS A 100 9.82 0.08 -1.30
N LEU A 101 9.69 0.40 -2.59
CA LEU A 101 10.06 1.71 -3.12
C LEU A 101 9.17 2.83 -2.56
N PHE A 102 7.88 2.59 -2.45
CA PHE A 102 6.92 3.51 -1.85
C PHE A 102 7.29 3.82 -0.39
N ILE A 103 7.44 2.81 0.48
CA ILE A 103 7.80 3.00 1.89
C ILE A 103 9.08 3.83 2.01
N ASN A 104 10.14 3.43 1.31
CA ASN A 104 11.44 4.09 1.36
C ASN A 104 11.36 5.55 0.91
N ARG A 105 10.70 5.82 -0.22
CA ARG A 105 10.56 7.18 -0.75
C ARG A 105 9.61 8.03 0.11
N TYR A 106 8.57 7.45 0.68
CA TYR A 106 7.63 8.14 1.55
C TYR A 106 8.34 8.70 2.78
N TYR A 107 9.06 7.85 3.51
CA TYR A 107 9.78 8.30 4.72
C TYR A 107 11.06 9.09 4.42
N LEU A 108 11.52 9.14 3.17
CA LEU A 108 12.63 10.01 2.77
C LEU A 108 12.17 11.39 2.29
N LYS A 109 11.00 11.49 1.65
CA LYS A 109 10.54 12.73 0.99
C LYS A 109 9.32 13.38 1.64
N ILE A 110 8.37 12.57 2.13
CA ILE A 110 7.08 13.04 2.66
C ILE A 110 7.14 13.18 4.18
N MET A 111 7.78 12.22 4.86
CA MET A 111 7.94 12.20 6.32
C MET A 111 9.42 11.99 6.74
N PRO A 112 10.34 12.90 6.40
CA PRO A 112 11.78 12.72 6.62
C PRO A 112 12.20 12.62 8.10
N ASN A 113 11.38 13.17 9.01
CA ASN A 113 11.68 13.17 10.45
C ASN A 113 11.32 11.85 11.15
N VAL A 114 10.75 10.88 10.43
CA VAL A 114 10.36 9.58 10.97
C VAL A 114 11.57 8.64 10.88
N MET A 115 12.21 8.41 12.02
CA MET A 115 13.39 7.54 12.10
C MET A 115 12.99 6.06 12.13
N GLY A 116 11.81 5.74 12.67
CA GLY A 116 11.43 4.39 13.06
C GLY A 116 11.80 4.15 14.52
N ASN A 117 10.98 3.40 15.25
CA ASN A 117 11.25 3.02 16.63
C ASN A 117 11.96 1.66 16.69
N ASN A 118 12.52 1.32 17.87
CA ASN A 118 12.88 -0.06 18.16
C ASN A 118 11.65 -0.95 17.99
N PHE A 119 11.81 -2.05 17.27
CA PHE A 119 10.74 -3.00 16.98
C PHE A 119 10.30 -3.67 18.28
N SER A 120 9.12 -3.32 18.80
CA SER A 120 8.59 -3.87 20.06
C SER A 120 7.63 -5.04 19.80
N GLU A 121 7.16 -5.66 20.88
CA GLU A 121 6.17 -6.74 20.81
C GLU A 121 4.85 -6.32 20.14
N ASP A 122 4.47 -5.04 20.25
CA ASP A 122 3.27 -4.53 19.60
C ASP A 122 3.47 -4.38 18.08
N GLU A 123 4.65 -3.95 17.62
CA GLU A 123 5.00 -3.94 16.20
C GLU A 123 5.09 -5.36 15.63
N ALA A 124 5.68 -6.31 16.37
CA ALA A 124 5.75 -7.71 15.98
C ALA A 124 4.36 -8.33 15.81
N ALA A 125 3.48 -8.14 16.80
CA ALA A 125 2.11 -8.64 16.75
C ALA A 125 1.33 -8.05 15.57
N LEU A 126 1.56 -6.78 15.25
CA LEU A 126 0.93 -6.13 14.12
C LEU A 126 1.43 -6.66 12.77
N SER A 127 2.74 -6.90 12.63
CA SER A 127 3.27 -7.59 11.45
C SER A 127 2.68 -8.99 11.29
N ASP A 128 2.48 -9.72 12.40
CA ASP A 128 1.82 -11.04 12.36
C ASP A 128 0.38 -10.93 11.85
N ILE A 129 -0.37 -9.91 12.28
CA ILE A 129 -1.73 -9.65 11.76
C ILE A 129 -1.71 -9.45 10.25
N LEU A 130 -0.76 -8.67 9.72
CA LEU A 130 -0.64 -8.41 8.28
C LEU A 130 -0.26 -9.68 7.49
N ILE A 131 0.67 -10.48 8.00
CA ILE A 131 1.07 -11.74 7.37
C ILE A 131 -0.07 -12.76 7.40
N ASN A 132 -0.74 -12.92 8.54
CA ASN A 132 -1.88 -13.83 8.65
C ASN A 132 -3.03 -13.39 7.73
N SER A 133 -3.31 -12.09 7.66
CA SER A 133 -4.30 -11.55 6.71
C SER A 133 -3.91 -11.84 5.25
N SER A 134 -2.62 -11.83 4.93
CA SER A 134 -2.11 -12.19 3.60
C SER A 134 -2.33 -13.67 3.28
N LYS A 135 -2.10 -14.55 4.25
CA LYS A 135 -2.31 -16.00 4.13
C LYS A 135 -3.80 -16.33 4.01
N ASP A 136 -4.61 -15.80 4.91
CA ASP A 136 -6.07 -15.94 4.88
C ASP A 136 -6.64 -15.46 3.55
N PHE A 137 -6.14 -14.35 3.00
CA PHE A 137 -6.56 -13.88 1.69
C PHE A 137 -6.25 -14.92 0.60
N LYS A 138 -5.03 -15.44 0.57
CA LYS A 138 -4.61 -16.44 -0.42
C LYS A 138 -5.43 -17.71 -0.32
N ASP A 139 -5.69 -18.18 0.90
CA ASP A 139 -6.45 -19.41 1.13
C ASP A 139 -7.93 -19.24 0.74
N ASN A 140 -8.53 -18.06 0.99
CA ASN A 140 -9.94 -17.80 0.69
C ASN A 140 -10.21 -17.44 -0.77
N ILE A 141 -9.32 -16.67 -1.40
CA ILE A 141 -9.51 -16.13 -2.77
C ILE A 141 -8.74 -16.96 -3.81
N ASN A 142 -7.86 -17.87 -3.38
CA ASN A 142 -7.01 -18.70 -4.22
C ASN A 142 -6.14 -17.88 -5.20
N ARG A 143 -5.65 -16.71 -4.75
CA ARG A 143 -4.68 -15.88 -5.48
C ARG A 143 -3.72 -15.19 -4.52
N GLU A 144 -2.57 -14.80 -5.01
CA GLU A 144 -1.63 -14.00 -4.22
C GLU A 144 -2.18 -12.58 -4.02
N PRO A 145 -2.19 -12.06 -2.78
CA PRO A 145 -2.61 -10.70 -2.52
C PRO A 145 -1.53 -9.71 -2.92
N SER A 146 -1.93 -8.51 -3.33
CA SER A 146 -1.04 -7.35 -3.31
C SER A 146 -0.80 -6.88 -1.87
N PRO A 147 0.42 -6.49 -1.46
CA PRO A 147 0.64 -5.88 -0.15
C PRO A 147 -0.22 -4.64 0.08
N PHE A 148 -0.51 -3.86 -0.98
CA PHE A 148 -1.44 -2.72 -0.90
C PHE A 148 -2.86 -3.15 -0.54
N GLU A 149 -3.34 -4.28 -1.08
CA GLU A 149 -4.67 -4.82 -0.79
C GLU A 149 -4.79 -5.26 0.67
N ILE A 150 -3.75 -5.88 1.22
CA ILE A 150 -3.76 -6.33 2.61
C ILE A 150 -3.82 -5.16 3.58
N ILE A 151 -3.01 -4.12 3.35
CA ILE A 151 -3.08 -2.90 4.16
C ILE A 151 -4.48 -2.29 4.08
N TYR A 152 -5.04 -2.17 2.87
CA TYR A 152 -6.39 -1.66 2.68
C TYR A 152 -7.44 -2.50 3.45
N LEU A 153 -7.45 -3.82 3.29
CA LEU A 153 -8.43 -4.70 3.93
C LEU A 153 -8.36 -4.65 5.46
N VAL A 154 -7.16 -4.60 6.03
CA VAL A 154 -6.97 -4.47 7.49
C VAL A 154 -7.47 -3.12 7.98
N CYS A 155 -7.16 -2.03 7.26
CA CYS A 155 -7.69 -0.70 7.59
C CYS A 155 -9.21 -0.63 7.45
N GLN A 156 -9.77 -1.17 6.37
CA GLN A 156 -11.19 -1.15 6.09
C GLN A 156 -11.99 -1.90 7.17
N LYS A 157 -11.53 -3.10 7.58
CA LYS A 157 -12.14 -3.84 8.70
C LYS A 157 -12.16 -3.03 9.99
N PHE A 158 -11.09 -2.26 10.25
CA PHE A 158 -11.02 -1.40 11.42
C PHE A 158 -11.95 -0.18 11.31
N TYR A 159 -11.99 0.51 10.16
CA TYR A 159 -12.81 1.69 9.95
C TYR A 159 -14.31 1.41 9.89
N GLN A 160 -14.72 0.24 9.38
CA GLN A 160 -16.14 -0.17 9.33
C GLN A 160 -16.74 -0.50 10.71
N GLY A 161 -16.00 -0.31 11.80
CA GLY A 161 -16.52 -0.54 13.15
C GLY A 161 -16.74 -2.02 13.48
N ASN A 162 -16.21 -2.94 12.66
CA ASN A 162 -16.19 -4.39 12.93
C ASN A 162 -15.17 -4.73 14.04
N HIS A 163 -15.10 -3.90 15.08
CA HIS A 163 -14.20 -4.06 16.22
C HIS A 163 -14.41 -5.38 16.97
N ASN A 164 -15.60 -5.98 16.87
CA ASN A 164 -15.92 -7.27 17.45
C ASN A 164 -15.16 -8.44 16.79
N GLN A 165 -14.52 -8.23 15.64
CA GLN A 165 -13.68 -9.23 14.96
C GLN A 165 -12.22 -9.19 15.44
N PHE A 166 -11.83 -8.13 16.16
CA PHE A 166 -10.47 -7.97 16.67
C PHE A 166 -10.46 -8.20 18.18
N SER A 167 -9.43 -8.89 18.67
CA SER A 167 -9.20 -8.90 20.11
C SER A 167 -8.91 -7.48 20.62
N PRO A 168 -9.07 -7.19 21.93
CA PRO A 168 -8.68 -5.89 22.49
C PRO A 168 -7.21 -5.53 22.20
N ARG A 169 -6.32 -6.54 22.14
CA ARG A 169 -4.92 -6.37 21.77
C ARG A 169 -4.78 -5.95 20.32
N ASP A 170 -5.43 -6.66 19.40
CA ASP A 170 -5.35 -6.38 17.95
C ASP A 170 -5.90 -4.98 17.64
N SER A 171 -7.04 -4.62 18.26
CA SER A 171 -7.61 -3.29 18.15
C SER A 171 -6.66 -2.19 18.62
N ARG A 172 -5.90 -2.43 19.70
CA ARG A 172 -4.90 -1.48 20.21
C ARG A 172 -3.74 -1.33 19.24
N VAL A 173 -3.15 -2.43 18.77
CA VAL A 173 -1.96 -2.36 17.89
C VAL A 173 -2.32 -1.83 16.51
N ILE A 174 -3.51 -2.14 15.96
CA ILE A 174 -3.99 -1.54 14.71
C ILE A 174 -4.24 -0.04 14.90
N ARG A 175 -4.80 0.39 16.04
CA ARG A 175 -4.94 1.83 16.33
C ARG A 175 -3.58 2.52 16.41
N LYS A 176 -2.57 1.87 17.00
CA LYS A 176 -1.18 2.38 16.97
C LYS A 176 -0.67 2.49 15.54
N PHE A 177 -0.89 1.47 14.72
CA PHE A 177 -0.54 1.48 13.30
C PHE A 177 -1.12 2.66 12.54
N LEU A 178 -2.39 3.00 12.78
CA LEU A 178 -3.05 4.08 12.05
C LEU A 178 -2.58 5.48 12.44
N ASN A 179 -1.99 5.65 13.63
CA ASN A 179 -1.74 6.96 14.23
C ASN A 179 -0.25 7.27 14.52
N ASP A 180 0.63 6.26 14.60
CA ASP A 180 2.05 6.44 14.93
C ASP A 180 2.93 6.17 13.71
N ASN A 181 3.49 7.23 13.13
CA ASN A 181 4.35 7.15 11.94
C ASN A 181 5.62 6.32 12.15
N ASN A 182 6.21 6.31 13.36
CA ASN A 182 7.40 5.52 13.64
C ASN A 182 7.07 4.03 13.73
N CYS A 183 5.93 3.70 14.36
CA CYS A 183 5.37 2.35 14.35
C CYS A 183 5.12 1.89 12.91
N GLN A 184 4.47 2.72 12.09
CA GLN A 184 4.20 2.40 10.69
C GLN A 184 5.46 2.08 9.91
N LYS A 185 6.50 2.91 10.00
CA LYS A 185 7.76 2.69 9.27
C LYS A 185 8.38 1.35 9.67
N ALA A 186 8.41 1.04 10.96
CA ALA A 186 8.98 -0.21 11.46
C ALA A 186 8.19 -1.44 10.98
N VAL A 187 6.86 -1.40 11.13
CA VAL A 187 5.95 -2.49 10.79
C VAL A 187 5.88 -2.72 9.28
N LEU A 188 5.79 -1.66 8.48
CA LEU A 188 5.71 -1.79 7.02
C LEU A 188 6.98 -2.41 6.43
N ASN A 189 8.16 -2.08 6.98
CA ASN A 189 9.43 -2.69 6.57
C ASN A 189 9.51 -4.17 6.97
N ASP A 190 9.17 -4.51 8.23
CA ASP A 190 9.17 -5.91 8.67
C ASP A 190 8.14 -6.75 7.89
N TYR A 191 6.91 -6.24 7.75
CA TYR A 191 5.86 -6.88 6.97
C TYR A 191 6.29 -7.18 5.54
N ILE A 192 6.84 -6.19 4.82
CA ILE A 192 7.17 -6.40 3.40
C ILE A 192 8.36 -7.36 3.21
N GLU A 193 9.29 -7.43 4.16
CA GLU A 193 10.35 -8.43 4.15
C GLU A 193 9.82 -9.84 4.38
N ARG A 194 8.97 -10.03 5.38
CA ARG A 194 8.32 -11.32 5.66
C ARG A 194 7.39 -11.76 4.53
N PHE A 195 6.65 -10.81 3.96
CA PHE A 195 5.79 -11.05 2.80
C PHE A 195 6.63 -11.51 1.60
N ALA A 196 7.77 -10.87 1.34
CA ALA A 196 8.69 -11.34 0.30
C ALA A 196 9.17 -12.78 0.55
N GLN A 197 9.52 -13.15 1.79
CA GLN A 197 9.93 -14.53 2.09
C GLN A 197 8.83 -15.55 1.79
N ASP A 198 7.57 -15.24 2.15
CA ASP A 198 6.44 -16.16 1.99
C ASP A 198 5.92 -16.24 0.54
N PHE A 199 6.07 -15.17 -0.26
CA PHE A 199 5.42 -15.03 -1.58
C PHE A 199 6.39 -14.80 -2.76
N GLU A 200 7.62 -14.31 -2.55
CA GLU A 200 8.64 -14.16 -3.61
C GLU A 200 9.52 -15.43 -3.75
N GLY A 201 9.63 -16.25 -2.70
CA GLY A 201 10.50 -17.43 -2.64
C GLY A 201 10.04 -18.70 -3.38
N LYS A 202 8.97 -18.66 -4.19
CA LYS A 202 8.43 -19.83 -4.92
C LYS A 202 8.67 -19.76 -6.44
N ARG A 203 9.91 -19.45 -6.83
CA ARG A 203 10.36 -19.59 -8.23
C ARG A 203 10.79 -21.02 -8.54
#